data_AF-M2VNS4-F1
#
_entry.id   AF-M2VNS4-F1
#
_cell.length_a   1.000
_cell.length_b   1.000
_cell.length_c   1.000
_cell.angle_alpha   90.00
_cell.angle_beta   90.00
_cell.angle_gamma   90.00
#
_symmetry.space_group_name_H-M   'P 1'
#
loop_
_entity.id
_entity.type
_entity.pdbx_description
1 polymer ?
#
loop_
_entity_poly.entity_id
_entity_poly.type
_entity_poly.pdbx_seq_one_letter_code
_entity_poly.pdbx_strand_id
1 'polypeptide(L)'
;MIIDVHRDANCGCCKDWISYLEDNGFAVRDHVERNMRSVKQDLGVEPRLASCHTGVINGKFVEGHVPVAQILELRKRSDLLGIAVPGMPAGSPGMEHGDAKHAYEVIGLTRSGQDEVLAKYP
;
A
#
# COMPACT_ATOMS: atom_id res chain seq x y z
N MET A 1 14.14 5.83 6.69
CA MET A 1 13.19 6.57 5.81
C MET A 1 11.83 6.46 6.45
N ILE A 2 11.03 7.52 6.55
CA ILE A 2 9.77 7.47 7.30
C ILE A 2 8.59 7.25 6.34
N ILE A 3 7.68 6.35 6.71
CA ILE A 3 6.38 6.15 6.07
C ILE A 3 5.29 6.23 7.15
N ASP A 4 4.27 7.04 6.90
CA ASP A 4 3.10 7.15 7.76
C ASP A 4 2.08 6.10 7.30
N VAL A 5 1.63 5.22 8.19
CA VAL A 5 0.72 4.11 7.85
C VAL A 5 -0.57 4.30 8.61
N HIS A 6 -1.66 4.49 7.87
CA HIS A 6 -3.01 4.61 8.39
C HIS A 6 -3.72 3.27 8.24
N ARG A 7 -4.20 2.71 9.35
CA ARG A 7 -4.90 1.42 9.34
C ARG A 7 -6.05 1.37 10.34
N ASP A 8 -6.95 0.42 10.13
CA ASP A 8 -7.94 0.07 11.15
C ASP A 8 -7.28 -0.62 12.37
N ALA A 9 -7.85 -0.40 13.55
CA ALA A 9 -7.37 -0.95 14.82
C ALA A 9 -7.31 -2.49 14.83
N ASN A 10 -8.27 -3.14 14.17
CA ASN A 10 -8.50 -4.58 14.23
C ASN A 10 -7.95 -5.34 13.01
N CYS A 11 -7.09 -4.70 12.20
CA CYS A 11 -6.47 -5.33 11.03
C CYS A 11 -5.13 -6.00 11.39
N GLY A 12 -5.12 -7.33 11.52
CA GLY A 12 -3.91 -8.12 11.79
C GLY A 12 -2.87 -8.06 10.68
N CYS A 13 -3.28 -8.31 9.43
CA CYS A 13 -2.38 -8.30 8.28
C CYS A 13 -1.72 -6.93 8.02
N CYS A 14 -2.38 -5.83 8.42
CA CYS A 14 -1.81 -4.49 8.35
C CYS A 14 -0.58 -4.36 9.27
N LYS A 15 -0.59 -5.00 10.44
CA LYS A 15 0.57 -5.02 11.35
C LYS A 15 1.71 -5.84 10.78
N ASP A 16 1.41 -6.97 10.14
CA ASP A 16 2.43 -7.80 9.51
C ASP A 16 3.09 -7.08 8.34
N TRP A 17 2.33 -6.28 7.58
CA TRP A 17 2.89 -5.41 6.56
C TRP A 17 3.79 -4.30 7.15
N ILE A 18 3.40 -3.71 8.30
CA ILE A 18 4.25 -2.76 9.04
C ILE A 18 5.57 -3.41 9.44
N SER A 19 5.53 -4.60 10.05
CA SER A 19 6.75 -5.36 10.43
C SER A 19 7.62 -5.63 9.20
N TYR A 20 7.02 -6.03 8.07
CA TYR A 20 7.73 -6.22 6.82
C TYR A 20 8.44 -4.93 6.33
N LEU A 21 7.79 -3.76 6.47
CA LEU A 21 8.43 -2.48 6.15
C LEU A 21 9.63 -2.18 7.05
N GLU A 22 9.48 -2.42 8.35
CA GLU A 22 10.54 -2.20 9.36
C GLU A 22 11.74 -3.11 9.11
N ASP A 23 11.52 -4.39 8.82
CA ASP A 23 12.56 -5.36 8.46
C ASP A 23 13.31 -4.97 7.18
N ASN A 24 12.67 -4.19 6.30
CA ASN A 24 13.27 -3.66 5.07
C ASN A 24 13.82 -2.22 5.24
N GLY A 25 13.97 -1.74 6.49
CA GLY A 25 14.67 -0.50 6.82
C GLY A 25 13.82 0.78 6.73
N PHE A 26 12.50 0.65 6.67
CA PHE A 26 11.59 1.78 6.83
C PHE A 26 11.32 2.03 8.32
N ALA A 27 11.24 3.30 8.71
CA ALA A 27 10.70 3.71 10.00
C ALA A 27 9.22 3.98 9.80
N VAL A 28 8.37 3.24 10.51
CA VAL A 28 6.93 3.36 10.34
C VAL A 28 6.34 4.24 11.45
N ARG A 29 5.43 5.14 11.07
CA ARG A 29 4.53 5.82 12.01
C ARG A 29 3.14 5.22 11.85
N ASP A 30 2.76 4.39 12.82
CA ASP A 30 1.47 3.70 12.82
C ASP A 30 0.37 4.62 13.36
N HIS A 31 -0.57 4.99 12.49
CA HIS A 31 -1.75 5.78 12.80
C HIS A 31 -2.98 4.86 12.78
N VAL A 32 -3.54 4.61 13.96
CA VAL A 32 -4.78 3.84 14.08
C VAL A 32 -5.97 4.75 13.84
N GLU A 33 -6.66 4.53 12.73
CA GLU A 33 -7.74 5.39 12.27
C GLU A 33 -9.11 4.79 12.54
N ARG A 34 -10.04 5.63 12.98
CA ARG A 34 -11.45 5.24 13.16
C ARG A 34 -12.25 5.30 11.85
N ASN A 35 -11.77 6.06 10.87
CA ASN A 35 -12.44 6.26 9.59
C ASN A 35 -11.44 6.25 8.44
N MET A 36 -11.03 5.04 8.04
CA MET A 36 -10.15 4.83 6.89
C MET A 36 -10.73 5.35 5.57
N ARG A 37 -12.05 5.47 5.45
CA ARG A 37 -12.67 6.00 4.22
C ARG A 37 -12.32 7.48 4.02
N SER A 38 -12.33 8.28 5.08
CA SER A 38 -11.95 9.70 5.00
C SER A 38 -10.50 9.83 4.57
N VAL A 39 -9.60 9.08 5.22
CA VAL A 39 -8.16 9.11 4.93
C VAL A 39 -7.87 8.78 3.47
N LYS A 40 -8.50 7.73 2.93
CA LYS A 40 -8.37 7.34 1.51
C LYS A 40 -8.85 8.45 0.57
N GLN A 41 -10.00 9.08 0.87
CA GLN A 41 -10.55 10.17 0.07
C GLN A 41 -9.64 11.41 0.08
N ASP A 42 -9.13 11.78 1.26
CA ASP A 42 -8.25 12.95 1.43
C ASP A 42 -6.91 12.77 0.69
N LEU A 43 -6.43 11.53 0.57
CA LEU A 43 -5.21 11.17 -0.15
C LEU A 43 -5.43 10.93 -1.66
N GLY A 44 -6.67 11.03 -2.15
CA GLY A 44 -7.00 10.82 -3.56
C GLY A 44 -6.94 9.36 -4.01
N VAL A 45 -7.08 8.41 -3.07
CA VAL A 45 -7.18 6.98 -3.40
C VAL A 45 -8.54 6.72 -4.04
N GLU A 46 -8.53 6.25 -5.29
CA GLU A 46 -9.77 5.88 -5.97
C GLU A 46 -10.40 4.61 -5.36
N PRO A 47 -11.74 4.52 -5.28
CA PRO A 47 -12.41 3.38 -4.65
C PRO A 47 -12.03 2.00 -5.24
N ARG A 48 -11.70 1.94 -6.53
CA ARG A 48 -11.27 0.72 -7.23
C ARG A 48 -9.87 0.25 -6.83
N LEU A 49 -9.05 1.12 -6.24
CA LEU A 49 -7.70 0.82 -5.76
C LEU A 49 -7.67 0.44 -4.28
N ALA A 50 -8.80 0.57 -3.58
CA ALA A 50 -8.85 0.49 -2.13
C ALA A 50 -8.46 -0.89 -1.57
N SER A 51 -7.83 -0.85 -0.40
CA SER A 51 -7.39 -1.97 0.41
C SER A 51 -7.60 -1.68 1.91
N CYS A 52 -7.04 -2.50 2.79
CA CYS A 52 -7.24 -2.46 4.24
C CYS A 52 -6.51 -1.30 4.94
N HIS A 53 -5.37 -0.83 4.42
CA HIS A 53 -4.57 0.27 4.99
C HIS A 53 -4.03 1.19 3.89
N THR A 54 -3.54 2.36 4.29
CA THR A 54 -2.98 3.38 3.40
C THR A 54 -1.70 3.93 4.01
N GLY A 55 -0.57 3.67 3.37
CA GLY A 55 0.70 4.32 3.64
C GLY A 55 0.84 5.66 2.92
N VAL A 56 1.63 6.57 3.46
CA VAL A 56 2.00 7.85 2.84
C VAL A 56 3.51 8.02 2.93
N ILE A 57 4.14 8.20 1.77
CA ILE A 57 5.58 8.44 1.66
C ILE A 57 5.84 9.58 0.68
N ASN A 58 6.57 10.60 1.12
CA ASN A 58 6.86 11.80 0.32
C ASN A 58 5.62 12.44 -0.33
N GLY A 59 4.48 12.43 0.38
CA GLY A 59 3.21 12.98 -0.12
C GLY A 59 2.48 12.11 -1.16
N LYS A 60 2.91 10.86 -1.36
CA LYS A 60 2.25 9.89 -2.26
C LYS A 60 1.67 8.74 -1.46
N PHE A 61 0.52 8.24 -1.88
CA PHE A 61 -0.13 7.12 -1.20
C PHE A 61 0.47 5.77 -1.62
N VAL A 62 0.44 4.82 -0.69
CA VAL A 62 0.78 3.40 -0.87
C VAL A 62 -0.38 2.61 -0.30
N GLU A 63 -1.25 2.11 -1.17
CA GLU A 63 -2.52 1.52 -0.79
C GLU A 63 -2.42 -0.01 -0.74
N GLY A 64 -2.68 -0.60 0.43
CA GLY A 64 -2.65 -2.05 0.63
C GLY A 64 -1.25 -2.66 0.66
N HIS A 65 -1.20 -3.98 0.48
CA HIS A 65 -0.04 -4.84 0.68
C HIS A 65 1.00 -4.72 -0.44
N VAL A 66 1.55 -3.53 -0.61
CA VAL A 66 2.53 -3.22 -1.65
C VAL A 66 3.94 -3.66 -1.21
N PRO A 67 4.72 -4.36 -2.07
CA PRO A 67 6.11 -4.70 -1.75
C PRO A 67 7.05 -3.49 -1.72
N VAL A 68 8.12 -3.57 -0.91
CA VAL A 68 9.08 -2.46 -0.75
C VAL A 68 9.73 -2.04 -2.07
N ALA A 69 9.90 -2.97 -3.01
CA ALA A 69 10.46 -2.69 -4.33
C ALA A 69 9.66 -1.59 -5.07
N GLN A 70 8.33 -1.69 -5.09
CA GLN A 70 7.47 -0.70 -5.74
C GLN A 70 7.33 0.57 -4.92
N ILE A 71 7.41 0.51 -3.58
CA ILE A 71 7.50 1.72 -2.75
C ILE A 71 8.76 2.53 -3.09
N LEU A 72 9.89 1.86 -3.27
CA LEU A 72 11.14 2.49 -3.69
C LEU A 72 11.10 3.03 -5.13
N GLU A 73 10.39 2.34 -6.02
CA GLU A 73 10.13 2.82 -7.38
C GLU A 73 9.28 4.09 -7.38
N LEU A 74 8.17 4.11 -6.63
CA LEU A 74 7.27 5.27 -6.50
C LEU A 74 8.01 6.53 -6.04
N ARG A 75 9.01 6.39 -5.18
CA ARG A 75 9.84 7.53 -4.74
C ARG A 75 10.59 8.20 -5.89
N LYS A 76 10.90 7.46 -6.96
CA LYS A 76 11.61 7.95 -8.15
C LYS A 76 10.65 8.46 -9.24
N ARG A 77 9.37 8.09 -9.18
CA ARG A 77 8.33 8.38 -10.19
C ARG A 77 7.52 9.65 -9.90
N SER A 78 7.92 10.81 -10.41
CA SER A 78 7.24 12.10 -10.14
C SER A 78 5.83 12.22 -10.75
N ASP A 79 5.56 11.41 -11.77
CA ASP A 79 4.32 11.33 -12.54
C ASP A 79 3.18 10.59 -11.82
N LEU A 80 3.49 9.83 -10.77
CA LEU A 80 2.52 9.08 -9.97
C LEU A 80 2.05 9.86 -8.73
N LEU A 81 0.75 9.76 -8.45
CA LEU A 81 0.11 10.18 -7.20
C LEU A 81 0.29 9.13 -6.10
N GLY A 82 0.33 7.86 -6.48
CA GLY A 82 0.49 6.75 -5.55
C GLY A 82 0.48 5.40 -6.25
N ILE A 83 0.59 4.35 -5.46
CA ILE A 83 0.54 2.95 -5.91
C ILE A 83 -0.40 2.16 -5.01
N ALA A 84 -0.95 1.08 -5.54
CA ALA A 84 -1.92 0.26 -4.86
C ALA A 84 -1.76 -1.23 -5.19
N VAL A 85 -2.03 -2.08 -4.21
CA VAL A 85 -2.45 -3.48 -4.40
C VAL A 85 -3.90 -3.57 -3.95
N PRO A 86 -4.87 -3.56 -4.87
CA PRO A 86 -6.29 -3.58 -4.51
C PRO A 86 -6.70 -4.86 -3.77
N GLY A 87 -7.62 -4.74 -2.81
CA GLY A 87 -8.08 -5.88 -2.01
C GLY A 87 -7.01 -6.41 -1.05
N MET A 88 -6.96 -7.73 -0.85
CA MET A 88 -6.00 -8.40 0.05
C MET A 88 -5.58 -9.76 -0.54
N PRO A 89 -4.76 -9.77 -1.59
CA PRO A 89 -4.34 -11.02 -2.24
C PRO A 89 -3.42 -11.84 -1.33
N ALA A 90 -3.70 -13.14 -1.20
CA ALA A 90 -2.85 -14.06 -0.44
C ALA A 90 -1.45 -14.14 -1.06
N GLY A 91 -0.41 -14.14 -0.23
CA GLY A 91 0.99 -14.12 -0.67
C GLY A 91 1.56 -12.73 -0.99
N SER A 92 0.77 -11.66 -0.85
CA SER A 92 1.32 -10.31 -0.77
C SER A 92 1.97 -10.06 0.60
N PRO A 93 2.90 -9.10 0.75
CA PRO A 93 3.60 -8.88 2.02
C PRO A 93 2.65 -8.59 3.19
N GLY A 94 2.75 -9.33 4.29
CA GLY A 94 1.79 -9.29 5.41
C GLY A 94 0.51 -10.12 5.20
N MET A 95 0.36 -10.76 4.03
CA MET A 95 -0.71 -11.73 3.69
C MET A 95 -0.13 -13.12 3.37
N GLU A 96 1.09 -13.40 3.81
CA GLU A 96 1.81 -14.67 3.61
C GLU A 96 1.33 -15.73 4.62
N HIS A 97 0.05 -16.10 4.55
CA HIS A 97 -0.55 -17.09 5.44
C HIS A 97 -0.79 -18.41 4.69
N GLY A 98 0.10 -19.38 4.92
CA GLY A 98 0.04 -20.71 4.30
C GLY A 98 0.57 -20.74 2.86
N ASP A 99 0.22 -21.80 2.12
CA ASP A 99 0.74 -22.04 0.75
C ASP A 99 -0.05 -21.31 -0.35
N ALA A 100 -1.16 -20.65 0.01
CA ALA A 100 -2.03 -19.98 -0.95
C ALA A 100 -1.37 -18.69 -1.48
N LYS A 101 -1.19 -18.62 -2.80
CA LYS A 101 -0.75 -17.41 -3.51
C LYS A 101 -1.79 -17.04 -4.55
N HIS A 102 -2.27 -15.81 -4.49
CA HIS A 102 -3.13 -15.24 -5.52
C HIS A 102 -2.30 -14.30 -6.37
N ALA A 103 -2.40 -14.44 -7.69
CA ALA A 103 -1.80 -13.49 -8.59
C ALA A 103 -2.34 -12.08 -8.31
N TYR A 104 -1.45 -11.09 -8.27
CA TYR A 104 -1.83 -9.70 -8.04
C TYR A 104 -0.94 -8.75 -8.83
N GLU A 105 -1.46 -7.54 -9.03
CA GLU A 105 -0.77 -6.47 -9.72
C GLU A 105 -0.56 -5.30 -8.75
N VAL A 106 0.59 -4.62 -8.90
CA VAL A 106 0.82 -3.33 -8.28
C VAL A 106 0.48 -2.26 -9.30
N ILE A 107 -0.56 -1.48 -9.00
CA ILE A 107 -1.11 -0.47 -9.90
C ILE A 107 -0.68 0.91 -9.42
N GLY A 108 -0.02 1.69 -10.28
CA GLY A 108 0.25 3.10 -10.08
C GLY A 108 -0.90 3.96 -10.60
N LEU A 109 -1.27 5.00 -9.85
CA LEU A 109 -2.18 6.05 -10.31
C LEU A 109 -1.37 7.25 -10.75
N THR A 110 -1.48 7.63 -12.02
CA THR A 110 -0.81 8.82 -12.56
C THR A 110 -1.53 10.10 -12.12
N ARG A 111 -0.82 11.24 -12.18
CA ARG A 111 -1.42 12.57 -11.96
C ARG A 111 -2.52 12.94 -12.96
N SER A 112 -2.60 12.25 -14.09
CA SER A 112 -3.69 12.39 -15.08
C SER A 112 -4.90 11.50 -14.77
N GLY A 113 -4.87 10.72 -13.68
CA GLY A 113 -5.95 9.82 -13.29
C GLY A 113 -5.99 8.51 -14.09
N GLN A 114 -4.85 8.09 -14.66
CA GLN A 114 -4.73 6.83 -15.39
C GLN A 114 -4.05 5.77 -14.54
N ASP A 115 -4.46 4.52 -14.75
CA ASP A 115 -3.83 3.36 -14.14
C ASP A 115 -2.69 2.84 -14.98
N GLU A 116 -1.57 2.54 -14.32
CA GLU A 116 -0.41 1.89 -14.90
C GLU A 116 -0.04 0.67 -14.07
N VAL A 117 0.12 -0.50 -14.68
CA VAL A 117 0.62 -1.68 -13.97
C VAL A 117 2.15 -1.57 -13.84
N LEU A 118 2.64 -1.44 -12.61
CA LEU A 118 4.07 -1.33 -12.29
C LEU A 118 4.73 -2.70 -12.10
N ALA A 119 3.98 -3.66 -11.55
CA ALA A 119 4.49 -5.00 -11.32
C ALA A 119 3.36 -6.03 -11.34
N LYS A 120 3.70 -7.27 -11.69
CA LYS A 120 2.81 -8.43 -11.64
C LYS A 120 3.47 -9.54 -10.83
N TYR A 121 2.71 -10.13 -9.93
CA TYR A 121 3.12 -11.26 -9.11
C TYR A 121 2.24 -12.47 -9.48
N PRO A 122 2.83 -13.61 -9.88
CA PRO A 122 2.09 -14.81 -10.24
C PRO A 122 1.51 -15.54 -9.01
#